data_AF-A0A402B1A3-F1
#
_entry.id   AF-A0A402B1A3-F1
#
_cell.length_a   1.000
_cell.length_b   1.000
_cell.length_c   1.000
_cell.angle_alpha   90.00
_cell.angle_beta   90.00
_cell.angle_gamma   90.00
#
_symmetry.space_group_name_H-M   'P 1'
#
loop_
_entity.id
_entity.type
_entity.pdbx_description
1 polymer ?
#
loop_
_entity_poly.entity_id
_entity_poly.type
_entity_poly.pdbx_seq_one_letter_code
_entity_poly.pdbx_strand_id
1 'polypeptide(L)'
;MHVRLATPTDAPAIARIYNQGIEDRVGTFETQPRTPEVIQQWFDGRHPIVVVQEQEEIIAFASTSSYRNRECYQGIAEFSIYVERDWRGRGAGRLALQALLCEAEQAGFWKVLSRIFVENKASRHLVRSLGFREVGIYERHGQLDGVWRNVVISGKISSKKLLAYCYMVQAIGLLVLIFAPSPDWLILYVISYGAAYGAVSPLRATVMAEKFGRRAYGSITALQGIPIACCAAAGPLMAGWIYDLSQHYDLAFLLCVASCLVAAVGIWFTPSTQTQPI
;
A
#
# COMPACT_ATOMS: atom_id res chain seq x y z
N MET A 1 12.49 -20.81 -1.25
CA MET A 1 12.11 -19.75 -0.27
C MET A 1 10.60 -19.70 -0.14
N HIS A 2 10.09 -19.87 1.07
CA HIS A 2 8.66 -19.79 1.41
C HIS A 2 8.42 -18.59 2.32
N VAL A 3 7.29 -17.88 2.17
CA VAL A 3 6.94 -16.71 2.98
C VAL A 3 5.69 -16.98 3.78
N ARG A 4 5.69 -16.60 5.06
CA ARG A 4 4.51 -16.73 5.94
C ARG A 4 4.47 -15.61 6.98
N LEU A 5 3.30 -15.41 7.57
CA LEU A 5 3.17 -14.65 8.81
C LEU A 5 4.02 -15.31 9.89
N ALA A 6 4.71 -14.47 10.66
CA ALA A 6 5.47 -14.91 11.80
C ALA A 6 4.52 -15.27 12.96
N THR A 7 4.95 -16.21 13.79
CA THR A 7 4.31 -16.53 15.07
C THR A 7 5.25 -16.17 16.21
N PRO A 8 4.77 -16.01 17.46
CA PRO A 8 5.63 -15.73 18.61
C PRO A 8 6.76 -16.73 18.82
N THR A 9 6.61 -17.96 18.32
CA THR A 9 7.65 -19.01 18.34
C THR A 9 8.84 -18.70 17.45
N ASP A 10 8.70 -17.81 16.46
CA ASP A 10 9.78 -17.38 15.57
C ASP A 10 10.70 -16.30 16.21
N ALA A 11 10.32 -15.79 17.39
CA ALA A 11 11.03 -14.73 18.09
C ALA A 11 12.54 -14.98 18.26
N PRO A 12 13.03 -16.21 18.57
CA PRO A 12 14.47 -16.49 18.64
C PRO A 12 15.20 -16.25 17.31
N ALA A 13 14.60 -16.67 16.18
CA ALA A 13 15.20 -16.51 14.87
C ALA A 13 15.19 -15.03 14.42
N ILE A 14 14.09 -14.32 14.70
CA ILE A 14 13.98 -12.89 14.43
C ILE A 14 15.01 -12.10 15.26
N ALA A 15 15.15 -12.41 16.56
CA ALA A 15 16.15 -11.78 17.42
C ALA A 15 17.57 -12.01 16.90
N ARG A 16 17.90 -13.25 16.52
CA ARG A 16 19.19 -13.61 15.90
C ARG A 16 19.49 -12.76 14.66
N ILE A 17 18.55 -12.67 13.72
CA ILE A 17 18.73 -11.89 12.48
C ILE A 17 18.81 -10.38 12.77
N TYR A 18 17.98 -9.85 13.68
CA TYR A 18 18.00 -8.43 14.05
C TYR A 18 19.34 -8.05 14.69
N ASN A 19 19.87 -8.92 15.57
CA ASN A 19 21.14 -8.70 16.24
C ASN A 19 22.32 -8.68 15.27
N GLN A 20 22.30 -9.47 14.18
CA GLN A 20 23.28 -9.30 13.09
C GLN A 20 23.23 -7.89 12.49
N GLY A 21 22.03 -7.30 12.36
CA GLY A 21 21.84 -5.93 11.89
C GLY A 21 22.38 -4.86 12.85
N ILE A 22 22.23 -5.08 14.17
CA ILE A 22 22.85 -4.24 15.22
C ILE A 22 24.37 -4.32 15.14
N GLU A 23 24.91 -5.53 15.07
CA GLU A 23 26.35 -5.79 14.99
C GLU A 23 26.97 -5.13 13.75
N ASP A 24 26.28 -5.20 12.61
CA ASP A 24 26.80 -4.66 11.35
C ASP A 24 26.75 -3.13 11.27
N ARG A 25 25.97 -2.45 12.14
CA ARG A 25 25.85 -0.96 12.19
C ARG A 25 25.41 -0.28 10.89
N VAL A 26 24.73 -1.00 10.01
CA VAL A 26 24.32 -0.52 8.67
C VAL A 26 22.81 -0.27 8.53
N GLY A 27 22.00 -0.67 9.52
CA GLY A 27 20.55 -0.69 9.37
C GLY A 27 19.74 -0.16 10.56
N THR A 28 20.34 0.07 11.72
CA THR A 28 19.64 0.51 12.92
C THR A 28 20.50 1.42 13.78
N PHE A 29 19.86 2.29 14.56
CA PHE A 29 20.50 3.07 15.61
C PHE A 29 20.61 2.31 16.94
N GLU A 30 19.96 1.14 17.02
CA GLU A 30 20.04 0.31 18.22
C GLU A 30 21.44 -0.25 18.42
N THR A 31 21.89 -0.26 19.67
CA THR A 31 23.23 -0.73 20.06
C THR A 31 23.18 -1.91 21.02
N GLN A 32 22.01 -2.18 21.62
CA GLN A 32 21.81 -3.25 22.58
C GLN A 32 21.15 -4.45 21.90
N PRO A 33 21.70 -5.67 22.04
CA PRO A 33 21.09 -6.88 21.51
C PRO A 33 19.64 -7.05 22.00
N ARG A 34 18.77 -7.48 21.09
CA ARG A 34 17.39 -7.85 21.40
C ARG A 34 17.34 -9.31 21.85
N THR A 35 16.56 -9.57 22.89
CA THR A 35 16.25 -10.93 23.34
C THR A 35 14.95 -11.42 22.69
N PRO A 36 14.72 -12.75 22.64
CA PRO A 36 13.46 -13.30 22.12
C PRO A 36 12.23 -12.75 22.84
N GLU A 37 12.31 -12.49 24.16
CA GLU A 37 11.21 -11.96 24.96
C GLU A 37 10.80 -10.55 24.50
N VAL A 38 11.78 -9.73 24.09
CA VAL A 38 11.51 -8.40 23.54
C VAL A 38 10.85 -8.50 22.17
N ILE A 39 11.28 -9.45 21.33
CA ILE A 39 10.65 -9.69 20.03
C ILE A 39 9.23 -10.21 20.18
N GLN A 40 8.93 -11.02 21.20
CA GLN A 40 7.57 -11.47 21.46
C GLN A 40 6.59 -10.31 21.71
N GLN A 41 7.07 -9.19 22.26
CA GLN A 41 6.25 -8.00 22.47
C GLN A 41 5.84 -7.29 21.17
N TRP A 42 6.50 -7.60 20.04
CA TRP A 42 6.13 -7.02 18.73
C TRP A 42 4.83 -7.62 18.18
N PHE A 43 4.41 -8.78 18.69
CA PHE A 43 3.17 -9.45 18.27
C PHE A 43 1.96 -8.83 18.97
N ASP A 44 1.65 -7.58 18.63
CA ASP A 44 0.55 -6.80 19.23
C ASP A 44 -0.82 -7.03 18.54
N GLY A 45 -0.86 -7.90 17.53
CA GLY A 45 -2.06 -8.22 16.75
C GLY A 45 -2.46 -7.16 15.71
N ARG A 46 -1.79 -6.00 15.68
CA ARG A 46 -2.05 -4.91 14.72
C ARG A 46 -0.95 -4.80 13.67
N HIS A 47 0.31 -4.95 14.07
CA HIS A 47 1.45 -4.76 13.19
C HIS A 47 1.94 -6.10 12.66
N PRO A 48 1.69 -6.42 11.36
CA PRO A 48 2.13 -7.68 10.81
C PRO A 48 3.66 -7.83 10.83
N ILE A 49 4.08 -9.07 11.02
CA ILE A 49 5.45 -9.54 10.94
C ILE A 49 5.44 -10.74 10.00
N VAL A 50 6.36 -10.76 9.04
CA VAL A 50 6.51 -11.84 8.07
C VAL A 50 7.91 -12.40 8.15
N VAL A 51 8.04 -13.70 7.94
CA VAL A 51 9.32 -14.40 7.85
C VAL A 51 9.44 -15.08 6.50
N VAL A 52 10.68 -15.15 6.00
CA VAL A 52 11.06 -15.94 4.83
C VAL A 52 11.86 -17.11 5.34
N GLN A 53 11.42 -18.30 4.96
CA GLN A 53 12.00 -19.57 5.35
C GLN A 53 12.59 -20.26 4.12
N GLU A 54 13.78 -20.83 4.26
CA GLU A 54 14.32 -21.80 3.32
C GLU A 54 14.53 -23.11 4.08
N GLN A 55 13.97 -24.20 3.56
CA GLN A 55 13.88 -25.47 4.30
C GLN A 55 13.20 -25.26 5.66
N GLU A 56 13.92 -25.38 6.77
CA GLU A 56 13.42 -25.15 8.14
C GLU A 56 14.01 -23.90 8.80
N GLU A 57 14.89 -23.18 8.10
CA GLU A 57 15.58 -22.01 8.65
C GLU A 57 14.89 -20.71 8.23
N ILE A 58 14.64 -19.83 9.20
CA ILE A 58 14.20 -18.45 8.93
C ILE A 58 15.44 -17.65 8.55
N ILE A 59 15.43 -17.13 7.32
CA ILE A 59 16.57 -16.46 6.67
C ILE A 59 16.36 -14.96 6.48
N ALA A 60 15.12 -14.48 6.61
CA ALA A 60 14.80 -13.06 6.60
C ALA A 60 13.49 -12.81 7.34
N PHE A 61 13.30 -11.58 7.80
CA PHE A 61 12.00 -11.13 8.28
C PHE A 61 11.79 -9.67 7.93
N ALA A 62 10.53 -9.26 7.92
CA ALA A 62 10.15 -7.88 7.86
C ALA A 62 8.98 -7.64 8.83
N SER A 63 9.00 -6.52 9.52
CA SER A 63 7.98 -6.15 10.51
C SER A 63 7.50 -4.73 10.28
N THR A 64 6.26 -4.47 10.69
CA THR A 64 5.75 -3.11 10.83
C THR A 64 5.74 -2.67 12.29
N SER A 65 5.67 -1.36 12.51
CA SER A 65 5.51 -0.74 13.82
C SER A 65 4.79 0.61 13.68
N SER A 66 4.38 1.18 14.82
CA SER A 66 3.71 2.48 14.84
C SER A 66 4.65 3.61 14.42
N TYR A 67 4.22 4.46 13.48
CA TYR A 67 5.03 5.60 13.04
C TYR A 67 5.19 6.67 14.13
N ARG A 68 4.08 7.10 14.75
CA ARG A 68 4.01 8.11 15.82
C ARG A 68 2.73 7.94 16.64
N ASN A 69 2.76 8.33 17.92
CA ASN A 69 1.64 8.13 18.87
C ASN A 69 0.42 9.07 18.67
N ARG A 70 0.43 9.96 17.67
CA ARG A 70 -0.71 10.86 17.43
C ARG A 70 -1.77 10.16 16.59
N GLU A 71 -3.02 10.32 16.95
CA GLU A 71 -4.17 9.67 16.29
C GLU A 71 -4.22 9.90 14.77
N CYS A 72 -3.86 11.10 14.31
CA CYS A 72 -3.80 11.44 12.89
C CYS A 72 -2.81 10.58 12.06
N TYR A 73 -1.96 9.77 12.71
CA TYR A 73 -1.00 8.88 12.07
C TYR A 73 -1.37 7.40 12.15
N GLN A 74 -2.54 7.03 12.67
CA GLN A 74 -2.88 5.62 12.98
C GLN A 74 -2.82 4.64 11.80
N GLY A 75 -3.04 5.07 10.55
CA GLY A 75 -2.87 4.20 9.39
C GLY A 75 -1.60 4.45 8.60
N ILE A 76 -0.59 5.01 9.25
CA ILE A 76 0.79 5.04 8.78
C ILE A 76 1.61 4.06 9.61
N ALA A 77 2.18 3.05 8.96
CA ALA A 77 3.14 2.14 9.57
C ALA A 77 4.58 2.50 9.18
N GLU A 78 5.49 2.35 10.14
CA GLU A 78 6.91 2.20 9.83
C GLU A 78 7.22 0.73 9.57
N PHE A 79 8.21 0.43 8.72
CA PHE A 79 8.68 -0.93 8.54
C PHE A 79 10.20 -1.06 8.68
N SER A 80 10.60 -2.26 9.07
CA SER A 80 11.99 -2.70 9.08
C SER A 80 12.13 -4.05 8.37
N ILE A 81 13.30 -4.30 7.82
CA ILE A 81 13.61 -5.53 7.11
C ILE A 81 15.06 -5.95 7.36
N TYR A 82 15.24 -7.22 7.68
CA TYR A 82 16.55 -7.80 7.92
C TYR A 82 16.67 -9.15 7.22
N VAL A 83 17.86 -9.41 6.70
CA VAL A 83 18.22 -10.64 6.01
C VAL A 83 19.48 -11.18 6.66
N GLU A 84 19.46 -12.47 6.97
CA GLU A 84 20.60 -13.20 7.46
C GLU A 84 21.83 -13.01 6.56
N ARG A 85 23.01 -12.84 7.17
CA ARG A 85 24.27 -12.50 6.47
C ARG A 85 24.50 -13.34 5.21
N ASP A 86 24.37 -14.65 5.31
CA ASP A 86 24.67 -15.60 4.22
C ASP A 86 23.61 -15.62 3.11
N TRP A 87 22.43 -15.04 3.37
CA TRP A 87 21.29 -14.98 2.46
C TRP A 87 21.10 -13.63 1.78
N ARG A 88 21.96 -12.64 2.07
CA ARG A 88 21.93 -11.32 1.42
C ARG A 88 22.21 -11.43 -0.08
N GLY A 89 21.56 -10.57 -0.86
CA GLY A 89 21.69 -10.55 -2.32
C GLY A 89 20.96 -11.69 -3.06
N ARG A 90 20.32 -12.63 -2.35
CA ARG A 90 19.60 -13.78 -2.94
C ARG A 90 18.10 -13.59 -3.11
N GLY A 91 17.60 -12.37 -2.89
CA GLY A 91 16.18 -12.04 -3.07
C GLY A 91 15.27 -12.22 -1.84
N ALA A 92 15.76 -12.82 -0.74
CA ALA A 92 14.97 -13.02 0.49
C ALA A 92 14.36 -11.71 1.04
N GLY A 93 15.13 -10.61 1.03
CA GLY A 93 14.62 -9.32 1.47
C GLY A 93 13.49 -8.77 0.56
N ARG A 94 13.53 -9.05 -0.74
CA ARG A 94 12.45 -8.65 -1.65
C ARG A 94 11.18 -9.40 -1.35
N LEU A 95 11.28 -10.72 -1.13
CA LEU A 95 10.14 -11.56 -0.77
C LEU A 95 9.52 -11.12 0.57
N ALA A 96 10.35 -10.86 1.60
CA ALA A 96 9.88 -10.40 2.90
C ALA A 96 9.13 -9.07 2.79
N LEU A 97 9.71 -8.06 2.11
CA LEU A 97 9.07 -6.76 1.99
C LEU A 97 7.79 -6.80 1.15
N GLN A 98 7.75 -7.60 0.08
CA GLN A 98 6.53 -7.76 -0.73
C GLN A 98 5.38 -8.36 0.09
N ALA A 99 5.64 -9.42 0.85
CA ALA A 99 4.65 -10.01 1.74
C ALA A 99 4.23 -9.04 2.84
N LEU A 100 5.18 -8.35 3.48
CA LEU A 100 4.86 -7.38 4.53
C LEU A 100 3.94 -6.26 4.03
N LEU A 101 4.16 -5.76 2.81
CA LEU A 101 3.28 -4.74 2.23
C LEU A 101 1.85 -5.24 2.01
N CYS A 102 1.72 -6.51 1.60
CA CYS A 102 0.43 -7.17 1.43
C CYS A 102 -0.31 -7.25 2.78
N GLU A 103 0.37 -7.71 3.83
CA GLU A 103 -0.18 -7.85 5.17
C GLU A 103 -0.49 -6.48 5.82
N ALA A 104 0.39 -5.48 5.64
CA ALA A 104 0.18 -4.14 6.16
C ALA A 104 -1.06 -3.47 5.53
N GLU A 105 -1.31 -3.71 4.25
CA GLU A 105 -2.52 -3.21 3.60
C GLU A 105 -3.79 -3.84 4.21
N GLN A 106 -3.77 -5.16 4.45
CA GLN A 106 -4.86 -5.92 5.07
C GLN A 106 -5.10 -5.48 6.52
N ALA A 107 -4.04 -5.18 7.26
CA ALA A 107 -4.08 -4.62 8.61
C ALA A 107 -4.58 -3.15 8.67
N GLY A 108 -4.99 -2.57 7.53
CA GLY A 108 -5.62 -1.26 7.50
C GLY A 108 -4.66 -0.08 7.23
N PHE A 109 -3.35 -0.29 7.14
CA PHE A 109 -2.40 0.79 6.85
C PHE A 109 -2.54 1.30 5.39
N TRP A 110 -2.67 2.61 5.20
CA TRP A 110 -2.75 3.24 3.86
C TRP A 110 -1.39 3.77 3.39
N LYS A 111 -0.44 3.93 4.30
CA LYS A 111 0.92 4.36 4.03
C LYS A 111 1.91 3.55 4.84
N VAL A 112 3.00 3.14 4.19
CA VAL A 112 4.12 2.46 4.81
C VAL A 112 5.39 3.25 4.50
N LEU A 113 6.24 3.48 5.50
CA LEU A 113 7.49 4.21 5.34
C LEU A 113 8.64 3.57 6.12
N SER A 114 9.87 3.87 5.75
CA SER A 114 11.05 3.48 6.51
C SER A 114 12.10 4.59 6.48
N ARG A 115 12.99 4.51 7.47
CA ARG A 115 14.12 5.38 7.70
C ARG A 115 15.38 4.57 7.43
N ILE A 116 16.05 4.88 6.34
CA ILE A 116 17.19 4.09 5.85
C ILE A 116 18.44 4.96 5.92
N PHE A 117 19.56 4.43 6.41
CA PHE A 117 20.85 5.12 6.32
C PHE A 117 21.19 5.44 4.87
N VAL A 118 21.68 6.65 4.61
CA VAL A 118 21.96 7.13 3.25
C VAL A 118 22.99 6.22 2.55
N GLU A 119 23.92 5.67 3.33
CA GLU A 119 25.00 4.77 2.93
C GLU A 119 24.51 3.36 2.58
N ASN A 120 23.33 2.94 3.06
CA ASN A 120 22.78 1.62 2.81
C ASN A 120 22.14 1.53 1.40
N LYS A 121 23.01 1.51 0.39
CA LYS A 121 22.63 1.46 -1.03
C LYS A 121 21.78 0.24 -1.37
N ALA A 122 22.03 -0.90 -0.73
CA ALA A 122 21.29 -2.14 -0.96
C ALA A 122 19.82 -2.00 -0.52
N SER A 123 19.57 -1.51 0.69
CA SER A 123 18.20 -1.27 1.19
C SER A 123 17.48 -0.21 0.36
N ARG A 124 18.16 0.89 0.00
CA ARG A 124 17.60 1.94 -0.87
C ARG A 124 17.22 1.41 -2.27
N HIS A 125 18.06 0.57 -2.86
CA HIS A 125 17.77 -0.07 -4.14
C HIS A 125 16.55 -1.02 -4.02
N LEU A 126 16.52 -1.82 -2.95
CA LEU A 126 15.42 -2.75 -2.67
C LEU A 126 14.08 -2.02 -2.60
N VAL A 127 13.95 -1.00 -1.73
CA VAL A 127 12.67 -0.28 -1.57
C VAL A 127 12.28 0.45 -2.86
N ARG A 128 13.24 1.02 -3.59
CA ARG A 128 12.99 1.68 -4.88
C ARG A 128 12.45 0.71 -5.92
N SER A 129 12.99 -0.52 -5.97
CA SER A 129 12.51 -1.58 -6.86
C SER A 129 11.06 -1.99 -6.60
N LEU A 130 10.55 -1.77 -5.38
CA LEU A 130 9.19 -2.06 -4.95
C LEU A 130 8.25 -0.84 -5.00
N GLY A 131 8.72 0.26 -5.62
CA GLY A 131 7.93 1.46 -5.88
C GLY A 131 7.91 2.47 -4.75
N PHE A 132 8.79 2.34 -3.74
CA PHE A 132 8.97 3.40 -2.76
C PHE A 132 9.64 4.62 -3.37
N ARG A 133 9.26 5.81 -2.89
CA ARG A 133 9.89 7.08 -3.26
C ARG A 133 10.65 7.63 -2.07
N GLU A 134 11.85 8.14 -2.32
CA GLU A 134 12.60 8.94 -1.33
C GLU A 134 11.92 10.31 -1.24
N VAL A 135 11.43 10.67 -0.04
CA VAL A 135 10.66 11.91 0.17
C VAL A 135 11.47 13.02 0.82
N GLY A 136 12.60 12.69 1.44
CA GLY A 136 13.48 13.66 2.09
C GLY A 136 14.62 12.98 2.85
N ILE A 137 15.57 13.79 3.30
CA ILE A 137 16.71 13.35 4.12
C ILE A 137 16.66 14.11 5.44
N TYR A 138 16.70 13.38 6.56
CA TYR A 138 17.06 13.97 7.84
C TYR A 138 18.58 13.99 7.96
N GLU A 139 19.14 15.21 7.97
CA GLU A 139 20.56 15.42 8.22
C GLU A 139 20.86 15.28 9.70
N ARG A 140 21.94 14.57 10.04
CA ARG A 140 22.41 14.33 11.41
C ARG A 140 21.25 13.91 12.34
N HIS A 141 20.47 12.94 11.89
CA HIS A 141 19.21 12.56 12.54
C HIS A 141 19.41 11.88 13.90
N GLY A 142 20.46 11.07 14.02
CA GLY A 142 20.80 10.34 15.23
C GLY A 142 22.29 10.03 15.27
N GLN A 143 22.79 9.77 16.47
CA GLN A 143 24.19 9.42 16.70
C GLN A 143 24.31 7.90 16.89
N LEU A 144 25.26 7.29 16.17
CA LEU A 144 25.65 5.89 16.33
C LEU A 144 27.17 5.85 16.50
N ASP A 145 27.64 5.32 17.63
CA ASP A 145 29.07 5.22 17.98
C ASP A 145 29.81 6.55 17.87
N GLY A 146 29.19 7.63 18.37
CA GLY A 146 29.76 8.98 18.31
C GLY A 146 29.59 9.70 16.97
N VAL A 147 29.14 9.02 15.91
CA VAL A 147 28.99 9.57 14.56
C VAL A 147 27.53 9.92 14.27
N TRP A 148 27.27 11.15 13.85
CA TRP A 148 25.95 11.58 13.37
C TRP A 148 25.65 10.97 12.00
N ARG A 149 24.52 10.28 11.87
CA ARG A 149 24.08 9.63 10.63
C ARG A 149 22.92 10.37 9.98
N ASN A 150 22.98 10.44 8.65
CA ASN A 150 21.88 10.92 7.83
C ASN A 150 20.93 9.77 7.50
N VAL A 151 19.65 10.08 7.38
CA VAL A 151 18.60 9.09 7.14
C VAL A 151 17.70 9.54 6.01
N VAL A 152 17.56 8.72 4.99
CA VAL A 152 16.56 8.94 3.94
C VAL A 152 15.20 8.39 4.38
N ILE A 153 14.17 9.21 4.23
CA ILE A 153 12.79 8.81 4.45
C ILE A 153 12.27 8.26 3.14
N SER A 154 11.83 7.01 3.13
CA SER A 154 11.27 6.36 1.96
C SER A 154 9.85 5.91 2.25
N GLY A 155 8.89 6.25 1.38
CA GLY A 155 7.47 5.96 1.62
C GLY A 155 6.75 5.43 0.40
N LYS A 156 5.69 4.64 0.65
CA LYS A 156 4.74 4.14 -0.34
C LYS A 156 3.30 4.32 0.16
N ILE A 157 2.42 4.74 -0.73
CA ILE A 157 0.98 4.88 -0.48
C ILE A 157 0.27 3.72 -1.18
N SER A 158 -0.76 3.14 -0.56
CA SER A 158 -1.58 2.11 -1.20
C SER A 158 -2.35 2.70 -2.38
N SER A 159 -1.99 2.28 -3.59
CA SER A 159 -2.70 2.66 -4.83
C SER A 159 -4.14 2.16 -4.82
N LYS A 160 -4.40 1.00 -4.19
CA LYS A 160 -5.74 0.40 -4.06
C LYS A 160 -6.66 1.26 -3.21
N LYS A 161 -6.21 1.68 -2.03
CA LYS A 161 -6.98 2.55 -1.13
C LYS A 161 -7.18 3.93 -1.74
N LEU A 162 -6.16 4.46 -2.42
CA LEU A 162 -6.27 5.72 -3.15
C LEU A 162 -7.30 5.63 -4.29
N LEU A 163 -7.33 4.51 -5.02
CA LEU A 163 -8.33 4.26 -6.06
C LEU A 163 -9.75 4.18 -5.49
N ALA A 164 -9.94 3.47 -4.37
CA ALA A 164 -11.24 3.42 -3.69
C ALA A 164 -11.70 4.83 -3.24
N TYR A 165 -10.80 5.64 -2.71
CA TYR A 165 -11.08 7.02 -2.35
C TYR A 165 -11.50 7.87 -3.57
N CYS A 166 -10.83 7.72 -4.72
CA CYS A 166 -11.24 8.40 -5.95
C CYS A 166 -12.67 8.05 -6.36
N TYR A 167 -13.11 6.80 -6.22
CA TYR A 167 -14.50 6.42 -6.49
C TYR A 167 -15.49 7.02 -5.47
N MET A 168 -15.11 7.12 -4.19
CA MET A 168 -15.93 7.80 -3.18
C MET A 168 -16.06 9.30 -3.48
N VAL A 169 -14.98 9.97 -3.90
CA VAL A 169 -15.02 11.38 -4.29
C VAL A 169 -15.87 11.59 -5.54
N GLN A 170 -15.83 10.69 -6.52
CA GLN A 170 -16.73 10.74 -7.67
C GLN A 170 -18.21 10.59 -7.28
N ALA A 171 -18.53 9.68 -6.35
CA ALA A 171 -19.88 9.52 -5.82
C ALA A 171 -20.35 10.82 -5.14
N ILE A 172 -19.51 11.45 -4.32
CA ILE A 172 -19.80 12.75 -3.69
C ILE A 172 -19.99 13.84 -4.76
N GLY A 173 -19.13 13.90 -5.77
CA GLY A 173 -19.27 14.87 -6.88
C GLY A 173 -20.60 14.72 -7.60
N LEU A 174 -21.04 13.50 -7.90
CA LEU A 174 -22.35 13.26 -8.51
C LEU A 174 -23.52 13.67 -7.59
N LEU A 175 -23.41 13.46 -6.27
CA LEU A 175 -24.41 13.95 -5.32
C LEU A 175 -24.46 15.48 -5.29
N VAL A 176 -23.30 16.16 -5.32
CA VAL A 176 -23.20 17.62 -5.43
C VAL A 176 -23.94 18.12 -6.68
N LEU A 177 -23.87 17.38 -7.79
CA LEU A 177 -24.58 17.72 -9.03
C LEU A 177 -26.11 17.55 -8.91
N ILE A 178 -26.59 16.47 -8.26
CA ILE A 178 -28.03 16.22 -8.06
C ILE A 178 -28.66 17.32 -7.19
N PHE A 179 -27.97 17.74 -6.13
CA PHE A 179 -28.49 18.71 -5.17
C PHE A 179 -28.07 20.15 -5.47
N ALA A 180 -27.60 20.46 -6.68
CA ALA A 180 -27.10 21.78 -7.05
C ALA A 180 -28.23 22.83 -7.12
N PRO A 181 -28.30 23.82 -6.20
CA PRO A 181 -29.33 24.86 -6.22
C PRO A 181 -29.02 26.01 -7.20
N SER A 182 -27.77 26.15 -7.63
CA SER A 182 -27.31 27.20 -8.56
C SER A 182 -26.16 26.71 -9.45
N PRO A 183 -25.90 27.37 -10.59
CA PRO A 183 -24.83 26.98 -11.52
C PRO A 183 -23.41 26.98 -10.91
N ASP A 184 -23.14 27.74 -9.85
CA ASP A 184 -21.83 27.78 -9.20
C ASP A 184 -21.40 26.41 -8.64
N TRP A 185 -22.36 25.56 -8.30
CA TRP A 185 -22.12 24.18 -7.84
C TRP A 185 -21.50 23.30 -8.92
N LEU A 186 -21.62 23.67 -10.20
CA LEU A 186 -20.93 22.98 -11.30
C LEU A 186 -19.41 23.09 -11.16
N ILE A 187 -18.88 24.18 -10.60
CA ILE A 187 -17.45 24.33 -10.35
C ILE A 187 -16.99 23.29 -9.30
N LEU A 188 -17.76 23.14 -8.23
CA LEU A 188 -17.48 22.15 -7.18
C LEU A 188 -17.58 20.71 -7.72
N TYR A 189 -18.57 20.44 -8.57
CA TYR A 189 -18.68 19.17 -9.29
C TYR A 189 -17.44 18.91 -10.17
N VAL A 190 -17.05 19.87 -11.02
CA VAL A 190 -15.90 19.72 -11.93
C VAL A 190 -14.60 19.48 -11.15
N ILE A 191 -14.38 20.20 -10.03
CA ILE A 191 -13.18 20.02 -9.21
C ILE A 191 -13.18 18.64 -8.54
N SER A 192 -14.29 18.23 -7.91
CA SER A 192 -14.37 16.96 -7.20
C SER A 192 -14.39 15.75 -8.15
N TYR A 193 -15.38 15.70 -9.04
CA TYR A 193 -15.55 14.60 -10.00
C TYR A 193 -14.42 14.57 -11.03
N GLY A 194 -14.07 15.71 -11.64
CA GLY A 194 -13.06 15.77 -12.70
C GLY A 194 -11.67 15.36 -12.23
N ALA A 195 -11.22 15.87 -11.07
CA ALA A 195 -9.91 15.48 -10.53
C ALA A 195 -9.88 13.99 -10.14
N ALA A 196 -10.93 13.49 -9.49
CA ALA A 196 -11.02 12.09 -9.10
C ALA A 196 -11.14 11.14 -10.31
N TYR A 197 -11.89 11.53 -11.34
CA TYR A 197 -12.02 10.79 -12.60
C TYR A 197 -10.68 10.71 -13.34
N GLY A 198 -9.96 11.82 -13.45
CA GLY A 198 -8.62 11.86 -14.05
C GLY A 198 -7.61 10.98 -13.34
N ALA A 199 -7.71 10.84 -12.02
CA ALA A 199 -6.83 9.98 -11.23
C ALA A 199 -7.14 8.48 -11.37
N VAL A 200 -8.39 8.07 -11.67
CA VAL A 200 -8.79 6.66 -11.74
C VAL A 200 -8.03 5.89 -12.82
N SER A 201 -7.82 6.47 -14.01
CA SER A 201 -7.14 5.78 -15.11
C SER A 201 -5.70 5.32 -14.76
N PRO A 202 -4.78 6.21 -14.32
CA PRO A 202 -3.45 5.80 -13.91
C PRO A 202 -3.43 4.95 -12.63
N LEU A 203 -4.37 5.17 -11.70
CA LEU A 203 -4.47 4.37 -10.48
C LEU A 203 -4.92 2.94 -10.77
N ARG A 204 -5.90 2.74 -11.66
CA ARG A 204 -6.31 1.40 -12.11
C ARG A 204 -5.13 0.68 -12.77
N ALA A 205 -4.37 1.37 -13.61
CA ALA A 205 -3.18 0.78 -14.23
C ALA A 205 -2.13 0.34 -13.18
N THR A 206 -1.90 1.21 -12.19
CA THR A 206 -0.96 0.95 -11.09
C THR A 206 -1.43 -0.25 -10.24
N VAL A 207 -2.70 -0.27 -9.81
CA VAL A 207 -3.26 -1.37 -9.00
C VAL A 207 -3.18 -2.71 -9.74
N MET A 208 -3.48 -2.74 -11.03
CA MET A 208 -3.39 -3.99 -11.81
C MET A 208 -1.95 -4.47 -11.94
N ALA A 209 -1.00 -3.56 -12.21
CA ALA A 209 0.41 -3.90 -12.28
C ALA A 209 0.97 -4.39 -10.93
N GLU A 210 0.49 -3.81 -9.82
CA GLU A 210 0.89 -4.21 -8.47
C GLU A 210 0.32 -5.58 -8.07
N LYS A 211 -0.95 -5.89 -8.42
CA LYS A 211 -1.60 -7.14 -8.03
C LYS A 211 -1.31 -8.33 -8.93
N PHE A 212 -1.26 -8.12 -10.25
CA PHE A 212 -1.18 -9.19 -11.25
C PHE A 212 0.14 -9.20 -12.02
N GLY A 213 1.04 -8.26 -11.70
CA GLY A 213 2.28 -8.07 -12.43
C GLY A 213 2.06 -7.41 -13.80
N ARG A 214 3.15 -6.92 -14.38
CA ARG A 214 3.11 -6.17 -15.65
C ARG A 214 2.77 -7.04 -16.87
N ARG A 215 3.01 -8.36 -16.80
CA ARG A 215 2.77 -9.29 -17.92
C ARG A 215 1.28 -9.53 -18.18
N ALA A 216 0.47 -9.61 -17.14
CA ALA A 216 -0.98 -9.85 -17.26
C ALA A 216 -1.78 -8.57 -17.58
N TYR A 217 -1.15 -7.39 -17.52
CA TYR A 217 -1.81 -6.10 -17.63
C TYR A 217 -2.62 -5.94 -18.93
N GLY A 218 -2.03 -6.29 -20.07
CA GLY A 218 -2.68 -6.16 -21.38
C GLY A 218 -3.94 -7.01 -21.49
N SER A 219 -3.85 -8.28 -21.08
CA SER A 219 -4.98 -9.22 -21.11
C SER A 219 -6.11 -8.81 -20.18
N ILE A 220 -5.80 -8.35 -18.95
CA ILE A 220 -6.80 -7.86 -18.01
C ILE A 220 -7.49 -6.61 -18.55
N THR A 221 -6.73 -5.68 -19.12
CA THR A 221 -7.27 -4.44 -19.69
C THR A 221 -8.18 -4.73 -20.88
N ALA A 222 -7.80 -5.66 -21.75
CA ALA A 222 -8.63 -6.09 -22.89
C ALA A 222 -9.95 -6.71 -22.41
N LEU A 223 -9.90 -7.61 -21.42
CA LEU A 223 -11.09 -8.25 -20.85
C LEU A 223 -12.02 -7.23 -20.18
N GLN A 224 -11.47 -6.26 -19.45
CA GLN A 224 -12.24 -5.16 -18.85
C GLN A 224 -12.85 -4.23 -19.89
N GLY A 225 -12.23 -4.06 -21.06
CA GLY A 225 -12.71 -3.19 -22.12
C GLY A 225 -14.09 -3.56 -22.64
N ILE A 226 -14.42 -4.85 -22.67
CA ILE A 226 -15.71 -5.36 -23.18
C ILE A 226 -16.90 -4.82 -22.36
N PRO A 227 -17.00 -5.09 -21.04
CA PRO A 227 -18.11 -4.57 -20.25
C PRO A 227 -18.12 -3.04 -20.19
N ILE A 228 -16.94 -2.39 -20.18
CA ILE A 228 -16.86 -0.92 -20.22
C ILE A 228 -17.48 -0.36 -21.51
N ALA A 229 -17.17 -0.95 -22.66
CA ALA A 229 -17.74 -0.51 -23.94
C ALA A 229 -19.26 -0.71 -23.99
N CYS A 230 -19.77 -1.85 -23.49
CA CYS A 230 -21.20 -2.10 -23.39
C CYS A 230 -21.91 -1.07 -22.50
N CYS A 231 -21.37 -0.80 -21.31
CA CYS A 231 -21.94 0.20 -20.40
C CYS A 231 -21.86 1.62 -20.96
N ALA A 232 -20.77 1.97 -21.66
CA ALA A 232 -20.62 3.27 -22.30
C ALA A 232 -21.62 3.50 -23.43
N ALA A 233 -21.96 2.45 -24.19
CA ALA A 233 -22.98 2.52 -25.23
C ALA A 233 -24.42 2.55 -24.66
N ALA A 234 -24.71 1.75 -23.65
CA ALA A 234 -26.04 1.66 -23.05
C ALA A 234 -26.39 2.85 -22.13
N GLY A 235 -25.39 3.43 -21.46
CA GLY A 235 -25.59 4.47 -20.45
C GLY A 235 -26.40 5.69 -20.93
N PRO A 236 -26.05 6.33 -22.05
CA PRO A 236 -26.81 7.46 -22.60
C PRO A 236 -28.25 7.09 -22.97
N LEU A 237 -28.47 5.89 -23.53
CA LEU A 237 -29.81 5.40 -23.88
C LEU A 237 -30.66 5.19 -22.63
N MET A 238 -30.10 4.58 -21.59
CA MET A 238 -30.78 4.41 -20.30
C MET A 238 -31.11 5.75 -19.65
N ALA A 239 -30.17 6.71 -19.67
CA ALA A 239 -30.40 8.04 -19.11
C ALA A 239 -31.50 8.80 -19.86
N GLY A 240 -31.54 8.71 -21.19
CA GLY A 240 -32.63 9.27 -22.01
C GLY A 240 -33.98 8.64 -21.68
N TRP A 241 -34.03 7.31 -21.60
CA TRP A 241 -35.28 6.61 -21.25
C TRP A 241 -35.77 6.94 -19.83
N ILE A 242 -34.86 7.08 -18.86
CA ILE A 242 -35.18 7.57 -17.52
C ILE A 242 -35.80 8.96 -17.60
N TYR A 243 -35.19 9.87 -18.35
CA TYR A 243 -35.71 11.24 -18.51
C TYR A 243 -37.10 11.25 -19.15
N ASP A 244 -37.33 10.45 -20.18
CA ASP A 244 -38.65 10.38 -20.82
C ASP A 244 -39.76 9.98 -19.82
N LEU A 245 -39.43 9.11 -18.85
CA LEU A 245 -40.36 8.64 -17.83
C LEU A 245 -40.53 9.60 -16.64
N SER A 246 -39.44 10.15 -16.11
CA SER A 246 -39.44 10.93 -14.86
C SER A 246 -39.35 12.44 -15.08
N GLN A 247 -39.03 12.89 -16.30
CA GLN A 247 -38.70 14.27 -16.68
C GLN A 247 -37.49 14.87 -15.95
N HIS A 248 -36.68 14.04 -15.27
CA HIS A 248 -35.51 14.44 -14.49
C HIS A 248 -34.41 13.36 -14.55
N TYR A 249 -33.13 13.75 -14.43
CA TYR A 249 -32.00 12.81 -14.50
C TYR A 249 -31.58 12.21 -13.15
N ASP A 250 -32.26 12.54 -12.06
CA ASP A 250 -31.83 12.18 -10.70
C ASP A 250 -31.61 10.68 -10.52
N LEU A 251 -32.52 9.86 -11.02
CA LEU A 251 -32.39 8.40 -10.95
C LEU A 251 -31.16 7.90 -11.72
N ALA A 252 -30.84 8.48 -12.87
CA ALA A 252 -29.66 8.10 -13.65
C ALA A 252 -28.38 8.43 -12.88
N PHE A 253 -28.30 9.62 -12.26
CA PHE A 253 -27.15 10.00 -11.44
C PHE A 253 -27.05 9.17 -10.15
N LEU A 254 -28.17 8.84 -9.49
CA LEU A 254 -28.19 7.96 -8.32
C LEU A 254 -27.66 6.56 -8.65
N LEU A 255 -27.99 6.01 -9.82
CA LEU A 255 -27.44 4.73 -10.29
C LEU A 255 -25.91 4.82 -10.51
N CYS A 256 -25.40 5.94 -11.03
CA CYS A 256 -23.96 6.19 -11.13
C CYS A 256 -23.29 6.31 -9.75
N VAL A 257 -23.92 7.02 -8.80
CA VAL A 257 -23.45 7.13 -7.40
C VAL A 257 -23.35 5.75 -6.77
N ALA A 258 -24.42 4.94 -6.87
CA ALA A 258 -24.44 3.57 -6.35
C ALA A 258 -23.33 2.71 -6.97
N SER A 259 -23.12 2.81 -8.29
CA SER A 259 -22.06 2.10 -8.99
C SER A 259 -20.66 2.50 -8.50
N CYS A 260 -20.42 3.80 -8.27
CA CYS A 260 -19.16 4.28 -7.71
C CYS A 260 -18.92 3.78 -6.29
N LEU A 261 -19.96 3.75 -5.44
CA LEU A 261 -19.85 3.23 -4.08
C LEU A 261 -19.62 1.72 -4.06
N VAL A 262 -20.31 0.95 -4.91
CA VAL A 262 -20.07 -0.50 -5.08
C VAL A 262 -18.62 -0.74 -5.52
N ALA A 263 -18.11 0.03 -6.48
CA ALA A 263 -16.72 -0.06 -6.91
C ALA A 263 -15.75 0.28 -5.76
N ALA A 264 -16.00 1.36 -5.01
CA ALA A 264 -15.17 1.76 -3.89
C ALA A 264 -15.09 0.67 -2.80
N VAL A 265 -16.25 0.11 -2.42
CA VAL A 265 -16.35 -0.99 -1.43
C VAL A 265 -15.65 -2.23 -1.96
N GLY A 266 -15.92 -2.64 -3.20
CA GLY A 266 -15.29 -3.79 -3.83
C GLY A 266 -13.77 -3.69 -3.84
N ILE A 267 -13.23 -2.54 -4.26
CA ILE A 267 -11.78 -2.28 -4.29
C ILE A 267 -11.20 -2.27 -2.87
N TRP A 268 -11.89 -1.67 -1.90
CA TRP A 268 -11.45 -1.58 -0.52
C TRP A 268 -11.24 -2.96 0.10
N PHE A 269 -12.21 -3.87 -0.09
CA PHE A 269 -12.20 -5.21 0.47
C PHE A 269 -11.54 -6.27 -0.42
N THR A 270 -11.07 -5.91 -1.63
CA THR A 270 -10.38 -6.89 -2.48
C THR A 270 -9.08 -7.34 -1.79
N PRO A 271 -8.90 -8.65 -1.52
CA PRO A 271 -7.68 -9.19 -0.92
C PRO A 271 -6.45 -8.75 -1.71
N SER A 272 -5.39 -8.37 -1.02
CA SER A 272 -4.07 -8.25 -1.65
C SER A 272 -3.64 -9.67 -2.03
N THR A 273 -3.45 -9.91 -3.33
CA THR A 273 -3.03 -11.22 -3.82
C THR A 273 -1.63 -11.49 -3.28
N GLN A 274 -1.49 -12.54 -2.46
CA GLN A 274 -0.18 -13.12 -2.18
C GLN A 274 0.39 -13.55 -3.54
N THR A 275 1.46 -12.90 -3.99
CA THR A 275 2.25 -13.45 -5.07
C THR A 275 2.83 -14.75 -4.55
N GLN A 276 2.18 -15.88 -4.86
CA GLN A 276 2.85 -17.15 -4.77
C GLN A 276 4.07 -17.05 -5.70
N PRO A 277 5.29 -17.28 -5.19
CA PRO A 277 6.46 -17.32 -6.06
C PRO A 277 6.24 -18.46 -7.06
N ILE A 278 6.33 -18.13 -8.34
CA ILE A 278 6.58 -19.11 -9.40
C ILE A 278 8.02 -19.58 -9.23
#